data_AF-A0AAP4FDM8-F1
#
_entry.id   AF-A0AAP4FDM8-F1
#
_cell.length_a   1.000
_cell.length_b   1.000
_cell.length_c   1.000
_cell.angle_alpha   90.00
_cell.angle_beta   90.00
_cell.angle_gamma   90.00
#
_symmetry.space_group_name_H-M   'P 1'
#
loop_
_entity.id
_entity.type
_entity.pdbx_description
1 polymer ?
#
loop_
_entity_poly.entity_id
_entity_poly.type
_entity_poly.pdbx_seq_one_letter_code
_entity_poly.pdbx_strand_id
1 'polypeptide(L)'
;MKKNEDLDTELQRRGDARDALIWLGAGGDAAGAGAGADGEFTRSAATTIDGLETGVRILTATRLRQAQLQIARPDARVTLCVPDPGENELDALKRAGGEQGVQWAVMSLHDAVEAGLGRLVAEAIDVGVLMPAPLQAAPAGWSIESARERERDNQLTTDDVLLACEAAVAEYLKGTEHLEGHVKAPVGCLATGTEVPASGAAGAARAGRAVRVAVNALVTNGARTLRQRAAGRIEIQGVGSLTQAQEMGRRAAQALLDAGAAGL
;
A
#
# COMPACT_ATOMS: atom_id res chain seq x y z
N MET A 1 -2.68 -31.09 -6.27
CA MET A 1 -2.12 -30.21 -5.23
C MET A 1 -1.24 -29.07 -5.76
N LYS A 2 -1.15 -28.84 -7.09
CA LYS A 2 -0.31 -27.79 -7.69
C LYS A 2 -0.96 -26.40 -7.83
N LYS A 3 -2.27 -26.27 -7.56
CA LYS A 3 -3.03 -25.04 -7.85
C LYS A 3 -2.94 -23.95 -6.78
N ASN A 4 -2.50 -24.29 -5.56
CA ASN A 4 -2.35 -23.32 -4.48
C ASN A 4 -0.95 -22.68 -4.49
N GLU A 5 0.09 -23.39 -4.94
CA GLU A 5 1.45 -22.84 -5.07
C GLU A 5 1.55 -21.78 -6.18
N ASP A 6 0.76 -21.93 -7.26
CA ASP A 6 0.76 -20.96 -8.37
C ASP A 6 0.12 -19.60 -7.97
N LEU A 7 -0.88 -19.61 -7.08
CA LEU A 7 -1.51 -18.39 -6.55
C LEU A 7 -0.60 -17.63 -5.57
N ASP A 8 0.16 -18.36 -4.75
CA ASP A 8 1.17 -17.78 -3.86
C ASP A 8 2.34 -17.15 -4.66
N THR A 9 2.66 -17.70 -5.84
CA THR A 9 3.73 -17.17 -6.70
C THR A 9 3.29 -15.92 -7.48
N GLU A 10 2.01 -15.80 -7.84
CA GLU A 10 1.48 -14.65 -8.58
C GLU A 10 1.23 -13.44 -7.65
N LEU A 11 0.81 -13.68 -6.40
CA LEU A 11 0.77 -12.67 -5.33
C LEU A 11 2.18 -12.21 -4.92
N GLN A 12 3.16 -13.13 -4.90
CA GLN A 12 4.58 -12.79 -4.65
C GLN A 12 5.21 -11.94 -5.76
N ARG A 13 4.76 -12.03 -7.02
CA ARG A 13 5.31 -11.22 -8.12
C ARG A 13 4.82 -9.77 -8.13
N ARG A 14 3.68 -9.48 -7.52
CA ARG A 14 3.07 -8.14 -7.51
C ARG A 14 3.47 -7.26 -6.33
N GLY A 15 4.07 -7.87 -5.29
CA GLY A 15 4.17 -7.25 -3.98
C GLY A 15 2.75 -7.04 -3.41
N ASP A 16 2.43 -7.68 -2.29
CA ASP A 16 1.16 -7.38 -1.64
C ASP A 16 1.25 -5.99 -1.01
N ALA A 17 0.52 -5.03 -1.57
CA ALA A 17 0.55 -3.64 -1.14
C ALA A 17 -0.08 -3.41 0.24
N ARG A 18 -0.75 -4.41 0.84
CA ARG A 18 -1.36 -4.25 2.18
C ARG A 18 -0.34 -3.86 3.24
N ASP A 19 -0.83 -3.30 4.33
CA ASP A 19 -0.04 -3.15 5.55
C ASP A 19 -0.12 -4.46 6.37
N ALA A 20 0.97 -4.79 7.06
CA ALA A 20 1.07 -5.94 7.95
C ALA A 20 0.95 -5.51 9.41
N LEU A 21 0.18 -6.28 10.19
CA LEU A 21 0.21 -6.26 11.65
C LEU A 21 1.24 -7.28 12.13
N ILE A 22 2.22 -6.82 12.90
CA ILE A 22 3.30 -7.67 13.42
C ILE A 22 3.50 -7.37 14.90
N TRP A 23 3.69 -8.42 15.70
CA TRP A 23 4.00 -8.26 17.10
C TRP A 23 5.46 -7.86 17.30
N LEU A 24 5.70 -6.86 18.15
CA LEU A 24 7.01 -6.33 18.50
C LEU A 24 7.12 -6.29 20.03
N GLY A 25 7.79 -7.25 20.66
CA GLY A 25 7.69 -7.41 22.10
C GLY A 25 8.89 -8.04 22.78
N ALA A 26 9.05 -7.63 24.04
CA ALA A 26 9.95 -8.18 25.05
C ALA A 26 9.58 -9.62 25.43
N GLY A 27 10.54 -10.54 25.44
CA GLY A 27 11.32 -10.74 26.66
C GLY A 27 10.61 -11.22 27.92
N GLY A 28 9.42 -11.82 27.88
CA GLY A 28 8.88 -12.52 29.07
C GLY A 28 7.37 -12.67 29.14
N ASP A 29 6.93 -13.92 29.15
CA ASP A 29 5.65 -14.47 29.64
C ASP A 29 4.33 -13.79 29.24
N ALA A 30 3.90 -14.06 28.00
CA ALA A 30 2.52 -14.50 27.77
C ALA A 30 2.56 -16.00 27.49
N ALA A 31 2.33 -16.81 28.53
CA ALA A 31 2.13 -18.26 28.51
C ALA A 31 2.50 -19.00 27.20
N GLY A 32 3.78 -19.36 27.05
CA GLY A 32 4.18 -20.52 26.24
C GLY A 32 4.74 -20.28 24.83
N ALA A 33 5.04 -19.05 24.40
CA ALA A 33 5.76 -18.82 23.14
C ALA A 33 6.99 -17.92 23.37
N GLY A 34 8.14 -18.37 22.86
CA GLY A 34 9.49 -17.84 23.13
C GLY A 34 9.63 -16.32 23.29
N ALA A 35 10.24 -15.93 24.41
CA ALA A 35 10.66 -14.55 24.68
C ALA A 35 11.78 -14.13 23.72
N GLY A 36 11.51 -13.15 22.84
CA GLY A 36 12.55 -12.45 22.06
C GLY A 36 13.19 -11.33 22.89
N ALA A 37 14.26 -10.71 22.42
CA ALA A 37 14.80 -9.53 23.10
C ALA A 37 13.86 -8.31 22.94
N ASP A 38 13.98 -7.33 23.84
CA ASP A 38 13.26 -6.05 23.70
C ASP A 38 13.50 -5.45 22.32
N GLY A 39 12.43 -5.09 21.61
CA GLY A 39 12.53 -4.56 20.24
C GLY A 39 12.75 -5.60 19.14
N GLU A 40 12.54 -6.90 19.40
CA GLU A 40 12.50 -7.92 18.35
C GLU A 40 11.08 -8.28 17.91
N PHE A 41 10.92 -8.49 16.61
CA PHE A 41 9.69 -9.05 16.06
C PHE A 41 9.61 -10.52 16.43
N THR A 42 8.56 -10.90 17.14
CA THR A 42 8.33 -12.29 17.56
C THR A 42 6.96 -12.76 17.12
N ARG A 43 6.75 -14.07 17.10
CA ARG A 43 5.48 -14.65 16.70
C ARG A 43 4.49 -14.53 17.85
N SER A 44 3.37 -13.85 17.61
CA SER A 44 2.20 -13.89 18.50
C SER A 44 1.17 -14.91 18.00
N ALA A 45 0.16 -15.22 18.82
CA ALA A 45 -1.02 -15.95 18.38
C ALA A 45 -1.65 -15.23 17.17
N ALA A 46 -2.22 -15.99 16.24
CA ALA A 46 -2.95 -15.40 15.11
C ALA A 46 -4.07 -14.50 15.66
N THR A 47 -4.02 -13.21 15.31
CA THR A 47 -5.00 -12.20 15.71
C THR A 47 -5.22 -11.24 14.54
N THR A 48 -6.26 -10.42 14.65
CA THR A 48 -6.53 -9.34 13.70
C THR A 48 -6.44 -7.99 14.39
N ILE A 49 -6.35 -6.94 13.60
CA ILE A 49 -6.34 -5.56 14.05
C ILE A 49 -7.61 -5.23 14.82
N ASP A 50 -8.76 -5.83 14.49
CA ASP A 50 -10.01 -5.67 15.25
C ASP A 50 -10.02 -6.50 16.54
N GLY A 51 -9.20 -7.55 16.61
CA GLY A 51 -9.10 -8.45 17.76
C GLY A 51 -8.16 -7.96 18.86
N LEU A 52 -7.41 -6.86 18.67
CA LEU A 52 -6.50 -6.37 19.71
C LEU A 52 -7.25 -5.70 20.85
N GLU A 53 -6.74 -5.89 22.07
CA GLU A 53 -7.31 -5.32 23.30
C GLU A 53 -7.44 -3.80 23.27
N THR A 54 -8.39 -3.27 24.04
CA THR A 54 -8.55 -1.83 24.23
C THR A 54 -7.34 -1.23 24.94
N GLY A 55 -6.90 -0.06 24.49
CA GLY A 55 -5.74 0.64 25.04
C GLY A 55 -4.39 0.09 24.58
N VAL A 56 -4.39 -0.91 23.69
CA VAL A 56 -3.18 -1.49 23.10
C VAL A 56 -2.33 -0.42 22.41
N ARG A 57 -1.01 -0.58 22.46
CA ARG A 57 -0.07 0.28 21.75
C ARG A 57 0.18 -0.26 20.35
N ILE A 58 0.07 0.63 19.35
CA ILE A 58 0.38 0.35 17.95
C ILE A 58 1.42 1.36 17.47
N LEU A 59 2.58 0.86 17.05
CA LEU A 59 3.64 1.64 16.42
C LEU A 59 3.47 1.65 14.91
N THR A 60 3.76 2.79 14.28
CA THR A 60 3.86 2.87 12.83
C THR A 60 4.80 4.00 12.41
N ALA A 61 5.44 3.91 11.24
CA ALA A 61 6.39 4.91 10.79
C ALA A 61 5.82 6.02 9.90
N THR A 62 4.56 5.90 9.43
CA THR A 62 3.98 6.86 8.49
C THR A 62 2.78 7.60 9.07
N ARG A 63 2.65 8.89 8.71
CA ARG A 63 1.47 9.71 9.07
C ARG A 63 0.18 9.16 8.45
N LEU A 64 0.27 8.52 7.28
CA LEU A 64 -0.88 7.88 6.64
C LEU A 64 -1.43 6.76 7.51
N ARG A 65 -0.59 5.81 7.94
CA ARG A 65 -1.01 4.72 8.82
C ARG A 65 -1.48 5.25 10.17
N GLN A 66 -0.78 6.22 10.75
CA GLN A 66 -1.22 6.85 12.01
C GLN A 66 -2.64 7.42 11.91
N ALA A 67 -2.92 8.23 10.88
CA ALA A 67 -4.23 8.84 10.68
C ALA A 67 -5.33 7.78 10.44
N GLN A 68 -5.06 6.75 9.65
CA GLN A 68 -6.03 5.68 9.42
C GLN A 68 -6.28 4.84 10.68
N LEU A 69 -5.23 4.53 11.45
CA LEU A 69 -5.34 3.79 12.71
C LEU A 69 -6.12 4.56 13.78
N GLN A 70 -6.00 5.90 13.84
CA GLN A 70 -6.79 6.73 14.75
C GLN A 70 -8.31 6.62 14.49
N ILE A 71 -8.69 6.33 13.25
CA ILE A 71 -10.10 6.15 12.85
C ILE A 71 -10.52 4.69 13.02
N ALA A 72 -9.68 3.74 12.59
CA ALA A 72 -9.99 2.31 12.65
C ALA A 72 -9.96 1.76 14.08
N ARG A 73 -9.06 2.28 14.92
CA ARG A 73 -8.82 1.87 16.31
C ARG A 73 -8.77 3.10 17.23
N PRO A 74 -9.89 3.80 17.44
CA PRO A 74 -9.95 4.97 18.32
C PRO A 74 -9.66 4.64 19.79
N ASP A 75 -9.71 3.35 20.14
CA ASP A 75 -9.43 2.81 21.46
C ASP A 75 -7.96 2.38 21.64
N ALA A 76 -7.14 2.42 20.58
CA ALA A 76 -5.72 2.12 20.64
C ALA A 76 -4.87 3.38 20.87
N ARG A 77 -3.66 3.18 21.41
CA ARG A 77 -2.63 4.22 21.55
C ARG A 77 -1.68 4.13 20.36
N VAL A 78 -1.91 4.96 19.35
CA VAL A 78 -1.12 4.96 18.11
C VAL A 78 0.06 5.91 18.21
N THR A 79 1.27 5.39 18.10
CA THR A 79 2.53 6.17 18.16
C THR A 79 3.19 6.21 16.79
N LEU A 80 3.56 7.42 16.36
CA LEU A 80 4.33 7.63 15.13
C LEU A 80 5.84 7.54 15.44
N CYS A 81 6.50 6.58 14.81
CA CYS A 81 7.93 6.31 14.91
C CYS A 81 8.63 6.82 13.66
N VAL A 82 8.88 8.13 13.59
CA VAL A 82 9.53 8.74 12.42
C VAL A 82 10.97 8.21 12.32
N PRO A 83 11.36 7.62 11.18
CA PRO A 83 12.74 7.18 10.98
C PRO A 83 13.71 8.37 10.97
N ASP A 84 14.85 8.20 11.62
CA ASP A 84 15.95 9.16 11.55
C ASP A 84 16.62 9.14 10.16
N PRO A 85 17.39 10.19 9.77
CA PRO A 85 18.08 10.20 8.49
C PRO A 85 19.00 8.97 8.31
N GLY A 86 18.69 8.14 7.30
CA GLY A 86 19.42 6.91 7.01
C GLY A 86 18.93 5.66 7.77
N GLU A 87 17.94 5.81 8.65
CA GLU A 87 17.24 4.71 9.30
C GLU A 87 16.08 4.23 8.41
N ASN A 88 15.91 2.91 8.28
CA ASN A 88 14.75 2.35 7.59
C ASN A 88 13.55 2.25 8.55
N GLU A 89 12.34 2.04 8.00
CA GLU A 89 11.12 1.90 8.81
C GLU A 89 11.24 0.80 9.88
N LEU A 90 11.83 -0.35 9.52
CA LEU A 90 11.95 -1.49 10.40
C LEU A 90 12.77 -1.14 11.66
N ASP A 91 13.91 -0.48 11.49
CA ASP A 91 14.80 -0.13 12.59
C ASP A 91 14.19 0.95 13.48
N ALA A 92 13.48 1.92 12.90
CA ALA A 92 12.73 2.93 13.65
C ALA A 92 11.64 2.29 14.54
N LEU A 93 10.93 1.28 14.02
CA LEU A 93 9.94 0.52 14.78
C LEU A 93 10.60 -0.27 15.91
N LYS A 94 11.73 -0.96 15.66
CA LYS A 94 12.47 -1.71 16.70
C LYS A 94 13.02 -0.81 17.79
N ARG A 95 13.55 0.36 17.44
CA ARG A 95 14.06 1.36 18.39
C ARG A 95 12.97 1.84 19.34
N ALA A 96 11.84 2.29 18.79
CA ALA A 96 10.65 2.62 19.59
C ALA A 96 10.10 1.41 20.36
N GLY A 97 10.23 0.23 19.74
CA GLY A 97 10.13 -1.12 20.29
C GLY A 97 10.76 -1.25 21.68
N GLY A 98 12.08 -1.13 21.71
CA GLY A 98 12.89 -1.32 22.90
C GLY A 98 12.68 -0.26 23.97
N GLU A 99 12.34 0.98 23.59
CA GLU A 99 12.11 2.06 24.56
C GLU A 99 10.76 1.97 25.29
N GLN A 100 9.74 1.42 24.63
CA GLN A 100 8.34 1.51 25.10
C GLN A 100 7.76 0.17 25.57
N GLY A 101 8.47 -0.94 25.40
CA GLY A 101 8.08 -2.28 25.81
C GLY A 101 7.20 -3.01 24.80
N VAL A 102 6.30 -3.86 25.31
CA VAL A 102 5.46 -4.77 24.52
C VAL A 102 4.41 -4.02 23.68
N GLN A 103 4.38 -4.25 22.36
CA GLN A 103 3.49 -3.53 21.44
C GLN A 103 3.26 -4.25 20.10
N TRP A 104 2.28 -3.74 19.34
CA TRP A 104 2.09 -4.11 17.94
C TRP A 104 2.76 -3.07 17.04
N ALA A 105 3.22 -3.50 15.88
CA ALA A 105 3.74 -2.65 14.83
C ALA A 105 2.94 -2.85 13.55
N VAL A 106 2.71 -1.75 12.83
CA VAL A 106 2.08 -1.74 11.51
C VAL A 106 3.03 -1.11 10.50
N MET A 107 3.40 -1.89 9.49
CA MET A 107 4.33 -1.53 8.41
C MET A 107 3.90 -2.11 7.07
N SER A 108 4.57 -1.74 5.98
CA SER A 108 4.35 -2.35 4.65
C SER A 108 4.52 -3.87 4.72
N LEU A 109 3.53 -4.64 4.22
CA LEU A 109 3.65 -6.10 4.14
C LEU A 109 4.76 -6.51 3.18
N HIS A 110 4.92 -5.77 2.08
CA HIS A 110 6.00 -5.98 1.13
C HIS A 110 7.37 -5.89 1.84
N ASP A 111 7.62 -4.80 2.57
CA ASP A 111 8.89 -4.57 3.28
C ASP A 111 9.11 -5.60 4.40
N ALA A 112 8.03 -5.99 5.10
CA ALA A 112 8.10 -7.05 6.11
C ALA A 112 8.51 -8.40 5.50
N VAL A 113 8.00 -8.73 4.32
CA VAL A 113 8.38 -9.96 3.60
C VAL A 113 9.82 -9.87 3.10
N GLU A 114 10.25 -8.75 2.53
CA GLU A 114 11.64 -8.54 2.10
C GLU A 114 12.63 -8.62 3.27
N ALA A 115 12.23 -8.15 4.45
CA ALA A 115 12.98 -8.27 5.69
C ALA A 115 12.94 -9.68 6.34
N GLY A 116 12.28 -10.66 5.71
CA GLY A 116 12.19 -12.04 6.21
C GLY A 116 11.22 -12.25 7.37
N LEU A 117 10.33 -11.29 7.63
CA LEU A 117 9.33 -11.31 8.70
C LEU A 117 7.98 -11.87 8.26
N GLY A 118 7.81 -12.30 7.01
CA GLY A 118 6.52 -12.77 6.47
C GLY A 118 5.84 -13.85 7.33
N ARG A 119 6.62 -14.74 7.97
CA ARG A 119 6.15 -15.79 8.90
C ARG A 119 5.73 -15.28 10.29
N LEU A 120 6.02 -14.02 10.60
CA LEU A 120 5.68 -13.34 11.85
C LEU A 120 4.49 -12.39 11.68
N VAL A 121 4.05 -12.15 10.44
CA VAL A 121 2.86 -11.35 10.14
C VAL A 121 1.65 -12.02 10.78
N ALA A 122 1.00 -11.33 11.71
CA ALA A 122 -0.24 -11.79 12.33
C ALA A 122 -1.42 -11.60 11.38
N GLU A 123 -1.43 -10.47 10.66
CA GLU A 123 -2.46 -10.14 9.69
C GLU A 123 -1.90 -9.30 8.54
N ALA A 124 -2.31 -9.63 7.32
CA ALA A 124 -2.24 -8.72 6.18
C ALA A 124 -3.53 -7.90 6.12
N ILE A 125 -3.49 -6.66 6.64
CA ILE A 125 -4.65 -5.84 6.99
C ILE A 125 -5.43 -5.47 5.72
N ASP A 126 -6.76 -5.60 5.78
CA ASP A 126 -7.63 -5.26 4.65
C ASP A 126 -7.49 -3.78 4.24
N VAL A 127 -7.50 -3.53 2.92
CA VAL A 127 -7.32 -2.19 2.34
C VAL A 127 -8.49 -1.24 2.61
N GLY A 128 -9.64 -1.79 3.01
CA GLY A 128 -10.76 -1.05 3.57
C GLY A 128 -10.44 -0.46 4.93
N VAL A 129 -9.64 -1.15 5.75
CA VAL A 129 -9.16 -0.66 7.06
C VAL A 129 -7.99 0.30 6.86
N LEU A 130 -6.89 -0.18 6.26
CA LEU A 130 -5.70 0.62 5.97
C LEU A 130 -5.41 0.61 4.47
N MET A 131 -5.74 1.71 3.79
CA MET A 131 -5.32 1.92 2.40
C MET A 131 -3.81 2.19 2.37
N PRO A 132 -3.05 1.51 1.51
CA PRO A 132 -1.60 1.70 1.46
C PRO A 132 -1.21 3.05 0.88
N ALA A 133 0.05 3.43 1.10
CA ALA A 133 0.63 4.56 0.39
C ALA A 133 0.69 4.25 -1.12
N PRO A 134 0.53 5.27 -1.99
CA PRO A 134 0.75 5.06 -3.43
C PRO A 134 2.12 4.45 -3.68
N LEU A 135 2.19 3.47 -4.58
CA LEU A 135 3.43 2.78 -4.96
C LEU A 135 4.08 1.93 -3.85
N GLN A 136 3.36 1.60 -2.77
CA GLN A 136 3.92 0.84 -1.64
C GLN A 136 4.51 -0.53 -2.03
N ALA A 137 3.94 -1.18 -3.05
CA ALA A 137 4.44 -2.45 -3.59
C ALA A 137 5.18 -2.29 -4.94
N ALA A 138 5.58 -1.07 -5.30
CA ALA A 138 6.33 -0.87 -6.54
C ALA A 138 7.68 -1.60 -6.47
N PRO A 139 8.04 -2.40 -7.49
CA PRO A 139 9.34 -3.06 -7.51
C PRO A 139 10.49 -2.05 -7.44
N ALA A 140 11.60 -2.45 -6.82
CA ALA A 140 12.81 -1.63 -6.77
C ALA A 140 13.23 -1.19 -8.19
N GLY A 141 13.47 0.12 -8.35
CA GLY A 141 13.83 0.72 -9.64
C GLY A 141 12.67 0.96 -10.60
N TRP A 142 11.42 0.68 -10.20
CA TRP A 142 10.27 1.09 -10.98
C TRP A 142 10.15 2.62 -11.02
N SER A 143 9.78 3.15 -12.18
CA SER A 143 9.49 4.57 -12.41
C SER A 143 8.54 4.73 -13.59
N ILE A 144 7.89 5.88 -13.70
CA ILE A 144 7.02 6.19 -14.85
C ILE A 144 7.84 6.24 -16.15
N GLU A 145 9.10 6.66 -16.10
CA GLU A 145 10.03 6.67 -17.24
C GLU A 145 10.36 5.25 -17.70
N SER A 146 10.68 4.33 -16.78
CA SER A 146 10.96 2.94 -17.14
C SER A 146 9.72 2.24 -17.70
N ALA A 147 8.52 2.59 -17.19
CA ALA A 147 7.26 2.12 -17.75
C ALA A 147 7.03 2.67 -19.17
N ARG A 148 7.37 3.93 -19.44
CA ARG A 148 7.30 4.53 -20.79
C ARG A 148 8.26 3.89 -21.78
N GLU A 149 9.43 3.45 -21.34
CA GLU A 149 10.34 2.62 -22.15
C GLU A 149 9.67 1.29 -22.50
N ARG A 150 9.15 0.57 -21.51
CA ARG A 150 8.38 -0.66 -21.75
C ARG A 150 7.19 -0.45 -22.67
N GLU A 151 6.48 0.67 -22.59
CA GLU A 151 5.39 1.01 -23.52
C GLU A 151 5.89 1.14 -24.97
N ARG A 152 6.98 1.89 -25.20
CA ARG A 152 7.57 2.06 -26.53
C ARG A 152 8.04 0.74 -27.13
N ASP A 153 8.55 -0.15 -26.28
CA ASP A 153 9.03 -1.47 -26.69
C ASP A 153 7.91 -2.52 -26.78
N ASN A 154 6.64 -2.13 -26.54
CA ASN A 154 5.47 -3.01 -26.49
C ASN A 154 5.58 -4.13 -25.43
N GLN A 155 6.24 -3.84 -24.32
CA GLN A 155 6.46 -4.72 -23.17
C GLN A 155 5.72 -4.24 -21.91
N LEU A 156 4.81 -3.28 -22.04
CA LEU A 156 4.05 -2.73 -20.92
C LEU A 156 3.25 -3.83 -20.21
N THR A 157 3.39 -3.91 -18.89
CA THR A 157 2.68 -4.89 -18.07
C THR A 157 1.38 -4.32 -17.51
N THR A 158 0.52 -5.19 -16.95
CA THR A 158 -0.65 -4.72 -16.18
C THR A 158 -0.22 -3.96 -14.94
N ASP A 159 0.86 -4.39 -14.29
CA ASP A 159 1.36 -3.76 -13.07
C ASP A 159 1.90 -2.35 -13.36
N ASP A 160 2.56 -2.15 -14.51
CA ASP A 160 2.95 -0.81 -14.96
C ASP A 160 1.75 0.14 -15.11
N VAL A 161 0.63 -0.37 -15.64
CA VAL A 161 -0.60 0.41 -15.79
C VAL A 161 -1.19 0.78 -14.42
N LEU A 162 -1.18 -0.15 -13.47
CA LEU A 162 -1.70 0.08 -12.12
C LEU A 162 -0.83 1.06 -11.34
N LEU A 163 0.49 0.85 -11.34
CA LEU A 163 1.45 1.76 -10.71
C LEU A 163 1.43 3.15 -11.35
N ALA A 164 1.23 3.26 -12.66
CA ALA A 164 1.04 4.55 -13.33
C ALA A 164 -0.24 5.27 -12.88
N CYS A 165 -1.31 4.54 -12.56
CA CYS A 165 -2.52 5.13 -11.98
C CYS A 165 -2.25 5.68 -10.57
N GLU A 166 -1.54 4.92 -9.72
CA GLU A 166 -1.19 5.34 -8.35
C GLU A 166 -0.23 6.53 -8.34
N ALA A 167 0.81 6.48 -9.18
CA ALA A 167 1.75 7.58 -9.36
C ALA A 167 1.02 8.86 -9.75
N ALA A 168 0.07 8.77 -10.68
CA ALA A 168 -0.72 9.93 -11.09
C ALA A 168 -1.61 10.50 -9.97
N VAL A 169 -2.14 9.66 -9.07
CA VAL A 169 -2.85 10.15 -7.87
C VAL A 169 -1.88 10.89 -6.94
N ALA A 170 -0.72 10.30 -6.68
CA ALA A 170 0.30 10.87 -5.79
C ALA A 170 0.80 12.23 -6.32
N GLU A 171 1.25 12.27 -7.58
CA GLU A 171 1.73 13.49 -8.24
C GLU A 171 0.64 14.58 -8.27
N TYR A 172 -0.61 14.21 -8.55
CA TYR A 172 -1.68 15.19 -8.65
C TYR A 172 -2.10 15.75 -7.28
N LEU A 173 -2.05 14.98 -6.19
CA LEU A 173 -2.45 15.47 -4.86
C LEU A 173 -1.29 16.06 -4.06
N LYS A 174 -0.09 15.47 -4.15
CA LYS A 174 1.09 15.86 -3.38
C LYS A 174 2.05 16.76 -4.15
N GLY A 175 1.85 16.89 -5.45
CA GLY A 175 2.78 17.63 -6.29
C GLY A 175 4.05 16.84 -6.53
N THR A 176 5.03 17.50 -7.13
CA THR A 176 6.37 16.95 -7.36
C THR A 176 7.39 17.79 -6.61
N GLU A 177 8.66 17.41 -6.65
CA GLU A 177 9.75 18.22 -6.06
C GLU A 177 9.74 19.69 -6.56
N HIS A 178 9.14 19.95 -7.72
CA HIS A 178 9.10 21.27 -8.36
C HIS A 178 7.72 21.94 -8.36
N LEU A 179 6.68 21.28 -7.84
CA LEU A 179 5.30 21.79 -7.86
C LEU A 179 4.63 21.50 -6.52
N GLU A 180 4.05 22.53 -5.87
CA GLU A 180 3.27 22.31 -4.66
C GLU A 180 2.02 21.45 -4.93
N GLY A 181 1.79 20.46 -4.07
CA GLY A 181 0.60 19.63 -4.10
C GLY A 181 -0.67 20.35 -3.66
N HIS A 182 -1.80 19.80 -4.08
CA HIS A 182 -3.12 20.30 -3.71
C HIS A 182 -3.55 19.93 -2.28
N VAL A 183 -2.88 18.96 -1.63
CA VAL A 183 -3.31 18.42 -0.33
C VAL A 183 -2.13 18.22 0.64
N LYS A 184 -2.27 18.74 1.87
CA LYS A 184 -1.30 18.56 2.95
C LYS A 184 -1.53 17.27 3.75
N ALA A 185 -2.78 16.87 3.98
CA ALA A 185 -3.15 15.62 4.66
C ALA A 185 -2.63 14.35 3.96
N PRO A 186 -2.29 13.28 4.70
CA PRO A 186 -1.88 11.99 4.15
C PRO A 186 -2.80 11.43 3.06
N VAL A 187 -2.20 10.80 2.05
CA VAL A 187 -2.88 10.21 0.88
C VAL A 187 -2.61 8.71 0.85
N GLY A 188 -3.67 7.91 0.71
CA GLY A 188 -3.58 6.48 0.42
C GLY A 188 -4.15 6.17 -0.96
N CYS A 189 -3.58 5.20 -1.67
CA CYS A 189 -4.05 4.81 -2.99
C CYS A 189 -3.71 3.35 -3.28
N LEU A 190 -4.65 2.65 -3.91
CA LEU A 190 -4.41 1.34 -4.49
C LEU A 190 -5.16 1.19 -5.81
N ALA A 191 -4.42 0.87 -6.87
CA ALA A 191 -4.97 0.49 -8.16
C ALA A 191 -5.05 -1.03 -8.29
N THR A 192 -6.21 -1.53 -8.69
CA THR A 192 -6.45 -2.95 -8.95
C THR A 192 -6.84 -3.16 -10.40
N GLY A 193 -6.40 -4.26 -10.99
CA GLY A 193 -6.58 -4.52 -12.41
C GLY A 193 -6.87 -5.98 -12.73
N THR A 194 -7.74 -6.20 -13.70
CA THR A 194 -7.94 -7.54 -14.30
C THR A 194 -7.77 -7.44 -15.80
N GLU A 195 -6.90 -8.28 -16.35
CA GLU A 195 -6.70 -8.41 -17.79
C GLU A 195 -7.96 -8.95 -18.46
N VAL A 196 -8.32 -8.32 -19.57
CA VAL A 196 -9.46 -8.69 -20.38
C VAL A 196 -9.10 -8.59 -21.87
N PRO A 197 -9.74 -9.37 -22.75
CA PRO A 197 -9.53 -9.24 -24.19
C PRO A 197 -9.86 -7.82 -24.69
N ALA A 198 -9.12 -7.32 -25.69
CA ALA A 198 -9.50 -6.13 -26.45
C ALA A 198 -10.89 -6.30 -27.08
N SER A 199 -11.76 -5.29 -26.99
CA SER A 199 -13.05 -5.32 -27.68
C SER A 199 -12.83 -5.13 -29.18
N GLY A 200 -13.38 -6.04 -30.01
CA GLY A 200 -13.37 -5.92 -31.48
C GLY A 200 -12.50 -6.92 -32.25
N ALA A 201 -11.80 -7.85 -31.60
CA ALA A 201 -11.03 -8.88 -32.29
C ALA A 201 -11.90 -10.04 -32.82
N ALA A 202 -12.79 -9.75 -33.77
CA ALA A 202 -13.33 -10.77 -34.67
C ALA A 202 -12.33 -10.98 -35.81
N GLY A 203 -11.38 -11.90 -35.64
CA GLY A 203 -10.40 -12.28 -36.65
C GLY A 203 -8.95 -12.12 -36.18
N ALA A 204 -8.21 -13.23 -36.16
CA ALA A 204 -6.79 -13.30 -35.80
C ALA A 204 -5.96 -12.33 -36.68
N ALA A 205 -5.18 -11.40 -36.10
CA ALA A 205 -3.73 -11.59 -36.01
C ALA A 205 -2.98 -10.67 -35.00
N ARG A 206 -3.66 -9.86 -34.17
CA ARG A 206 -3.08 -9.23 -32.96
C ARG A 206 -4.20 -9.04 -31.95
N ALA A 207 -4.40 -10.01 -31.07
CA ALA A 207 -5.33 -9.85 -29.97
C ALA A 207 -4.76 -8.76 -29.04
N GLY A 208 -5.30 -7.54 -29.11
CA GLY A 208 -4.99 -6.49 -28.16
C GLY A 208 -5.33 -6.95 -26.74
N ARG A 209 -4.57 -6.48 -25.76
CA ARG A 209 -4.87 -6.69 -24.34
C ARG A 209 -5.47 -5.41 -23.78
N ALA A 210 -6.39 -5.54 -22.84
CA ALA A 210 -6.87 -4.41 -22.05
C ALA A 210 -6.92 -4.78 -20.57
N VAL A 211 -6.96 -3.77 -19.71
CA VAL A 211 -7.09 -3.93 -18.27
C VAL A 211 -8.33 -3.20 -17.81
N ARG A 212 -9.21 -3.89 -17.09
CA ARG A 212 -10.25 -3.24 -16.28
C ARG A 212 -9.60 -2.79 -14.99
N VAL A 213 -9.47 -1.49 -14.82
CA VAL A 213 -8.78 -0.87 -13.68
C VAL A 213 -9.79 -0.23 -12.75
N ALA A 214 -9.54 -0.35 -11.45
CA ALA A 214 -10.19 0.42 -10.41
C ALA A 214 -9.13 1.05 -9.49
N VAL A 215 -9.12 2.37 -9.44
CA VAL A 215 -8.26 3.19 -8.59
C VAL A 215 -9.08 3.62 -7.37
N ASN A 216 -8.71 3.14 -6.19
CA ASN A 216 -9.29 3.59 -4.93
C ASN A 216 -8.28 4.53 -4.27
N ALA A 217 -8.70 5.74 -3.95
CA ALA A 217 -7.85 6.74 -3.34
C ALA A 217 -8.54 7.36 -2.12
N LEU A 218 -7.75 7.79 -1.14
CA LEU A 218 -8.24 8.51 0.01
C LEU A 218 -7.30 9.61 0.47
N VAL A 219 -7.89 10.57 1.18
CA VAL A 219 -7.19 11.60 1.95
C VAL A 219 -7.74 11.56 3.37
N THR A 220 -6.86 11.54 4.36
CA THR A 220 -7.26 11.48 5.78
C THR A 220 -6.36 12.33 6.66
N ASN A 221 -6.94 12.96 7.68
CA ASN A 221 -6.20 13.70 8.71
C ASN A 221 -6.35 13.11 10.12
N GLY A 222 -6.87 11.87 10.22
CA GLY A 222 -7.06 11.17 11.50
C GLY A 222 -8.39 11.47 12.20
N ALA A 223 -9.09 12.54 11.82
CA ALA A 223 -10.44 12.83 12.28
C ALA A 223 -11.50 12.60 11.19
N ARG A 224 -11.13 12.84 9.93
CA ARG A 224 -12.00 12.66 8.78
C ARG A 224 -11.24 12.02 7.63
N THR A 225 -11.93 11.14 6.91
CA THR A 225 -11.43 10.48 5.70
C THR A 225 -12.38 10.74 4.54
N LEU A 226 -11.83 11.17 3.41
CA LEU A 226 -12.52 11.19 2.12
C LEU A 226 -12.00 10.04 1.28
N ARG A 227 -12.90 9.22 0.72
CA ARG A 227 -12.56 8.12 -0.17
C ARG A 227 -13.25 8.32 -1.52
N GLN A 228 -12.53 8.07 -2.59
CA GLN A 228 -13.08 8.11 -3.95
C GLN A 228 -12.58 6.92 -4.76
N ARG A 229 -13.36 6.56 -5.76
CA ARG A 229 -13.05 5.48 -6.69
C ARG A 229 -13.26 5.95 -8.12
N ALA A 230 -12.24 5.76 -8.96
CA ALA A 230 -12.37 5.81 -10.40
C ALA A 230 -12.21 4.40 -10.97
N ALA A 231 -13.04 4.03 -11.94
CA ALA A 231 -12.90 2.76 -12.62
C ALA A 231 -13.07 2.94 -14.13
N GLY A 232 -12.40 2.10 -14.90
CA GLY A 232 -12.49 2.15 -16.35
C GLY A 232 -11.71 1.02 -17.01
N ARG A 233 -11.53 1.17 -18.32
CA ARG A 233 -10.82 0.21 -19.15
C ARG A 233 -9.68 0.93 -19.85
N ILE A 234 -8.50 0.32 -19.82
CA ILE A 234 -7.29 0.83 -20.47
C ILE A 234 -6.85 -0.20 -21.51
N GLU A 235 -6.73 0.23 -22.75
CA GLU A 235 -6.20 -0.60 -23.81
C GLU A 235 -4.67 -0.63 -23.72
N ILE A 236 -4.07 -1.80 -23.65
CA ILE A 236 -2.62 -2.02 -23.74
C ILE A 236 -2.30 -2.32 -25.20
N GLN A 237 -2.21 -1.27 -26.00
CA GLN A 237 -1.98 -1.34 -27.44
C GLN A 237 -1.01 -0.22 -27.86
N GLY A 238 0.29 -0.50 -27.83
CA GLY A 238 1.32 0.47 -28.18
C GLY A 238 1.28 1.74 -27.30
N VAL A 239 1.64 2.87 -27.91
CA VAL A 239 1.81 4.17 -27.24
C VAL A 239 0.45 4.77 -26.84
N GLY A 240 0.32 5.23 -25.59
CA GLY A 240 -0.85 5.94 -25.06
C GLY A 240 -1.62 5.19 -23.97
N SER A 241 -1.23 3.94 -23.68
CA SER A 241 -1.75 3.14 -22.58
C SER A 241 -1.46 3.81 -21.22
N LEU A 242 -0.24 4.32 -21.05
CA LEU A 242 0.16 5.05 -19.84
C LEU A 242 -0.53 6.40 -19.71
N THR A 243 -0.82 7.09 -20.82
CA THR A 243 -1.61 8.33 -20.79
C THR A 243 -3.01 8.06 -20.24
N GLN A 244 -3.68 7.00 -20.68
CA GLN A 244 -4.98 6.60 -20.15
C GLN A 244 -4.92 6.24 -18.66
N ALA A 245 -3.84 5.57 -18.22
CA ALA A 245 -3.60 5.26 -16.81
C ALA A 245 -3.45 6.54 -15.96
N GLN A 246 -2.63 7.49 -16.41
CA GLN A 246 -2.43 8.75 -15.73
C GLN A 246 -3.71 9.57 -15.65
N GLU A 247 -4.51 9.62 -16.72
CA GLU A 247 -5.84 10.26 -16.71
C GLU A 247 -6.81 9.59 -15.75
N MET A 248 -6.75 8.27 -15.60
CA MET A 248 -7.58 7.56 -14.61
C MET A 248 -7.19 7.92 -13.16
N GLY A 249 -5.89 7.95 -12.85
CA GLY A 249 -5.41 8.41 -11.55
C GLY A 249 -5.80 9.86 -11.26
N ARG A 250 -5.61 10.77 -12.23
CA ARG A 250 -6.03 12.18 -12.11
C ARG A 250 -7.52 12.33 -11.86
N ARG A 251 -8.38 11.51 -12.50
CA ARG A 251 -9.83 11.54 -12.24
C ARG A 251 -10.17 11.14 -10.80
N ALA A 252 -9.51 10.12 -10.25
CA ALA A 252 -9.69 9.75 -8.84
C ALA A 252 -9.24 10.87 -7.89
N ALA A 253 -8.10 11.50 -8.19
CA ALA A 253 -7.58 12.62 -7.43
C ALA A 253 -8.48 13.86 -7.50
N GLN A 254 -8.97 14.23 -8.69
CA GLN A 254 -9.90 15.34 -8.87
C GLN A 254 -11.20 15.12 -8.08
N ALA A 255 -11.75 13.89 -8.10
CA ALA A 255 -12.94 13.57 -7.31
C ALA A 255 -12.71 13.77 -5.80
N LEU A 256 -11.48 13.56 -5.29
CA LEU A 256 -11.13 13.86 -3.89
C LEU A 256 -11.11 15.37 -3.64
N LEU A 257 -10.54 16.16 -4.56
CA LEU A 257 -10.54 17.62 -4.46
C LEU A 257 -11.96 18.19 -4.50
N ASP A 258 -12.80 17.69 -5.40
CA ASP A 258 -14.21 18.08 -5.50
C ASP A 258 -15.00 17.73 -4.22
N ALA A 259 -14.60 16.66 -3.53
CA ALA A 259 -15.15 16.28 -2.22
C ALA A 259 -14.57 17.09 -1.03
N GLY A 260 -13.67 18.03 -1.29
CA GLY A 260 -13.10 18.95 -0.31
C GLY A 260 -11.79 18.48 0.34
N ALA A 261 -11.02 17.59 -0.31
CA ALA A 261 -9.76 17.08 0.25
C ALA A 261 -8.69 18.16 0.50
N ALA A 262 -8.72 19.27 -0.24
CA ALA A 262 -7.80 20.40 -0.01
C ALA A 262 -8.00 21.08 1.37
N GLY A 263 -9.16 20.90 1.99
CA GLY A 263 -9.47 21.44 3.32
C GLY A 263 -9.18 20.49 4.49
N LEU A 264 -8.62 19.31 4.23
CA LEU A 264 -8.21 18.33 5.25
C LEU A 264 -6.78 18.55 5.73
#